data_AF-A0A961LV81-F1
#
_entry.id   AF-A0A961LV81-F1
#
_cell.length_a   1.000
_cell.length_b   1.000
_cell.length_c   1.000
_cell.angle_alpha   90.00
_cell.angle_beta   90.00
_cell.angle_gamma   90.00
#
_symmetry.space_group_name_H-M   'P 1'
#
loop_
_entity.id
_entity.type
_entity.pdbx_description
1 polymer ?
#
loop_
_entity_poly.entity_id
_entity_poly.type
_entity_poly.pdbx_seq_one_letter_code
_entity_poly.pdbx_strand_id
1 'polypeptide(L)'
;MSDPVMLGEAAKPQPTLTLDLAASKSGTVGNALRAGGTDVRLVDVTVEGASVTGFRIFVNKPDASEATPIEEASYAGSVAFFPLPVAGQPSGTFVIDIDPALERMVSKEMVSIDDPLTVTLVPIGAEDARIGLGSSELVTPGG
;
A
#
# COMPACT_ATOMS: atom_id res chain seq x y z
N MET A 1 -44.49 3.70 17.37
CA MET A 1 -43.54 2.60 17.18
C MET A 1 -42.59 3.06 16.09
N SER A 2 -41.32 3.27 16.43
CA SER A 2 -40.33 3.76 15.47
C SER A 2 -39.68 2.57 14.80
N ASP A 3 -39.55 2.61 13.48
CA ASP A 3 -38.89 1.57 12.69
C ASP A 3 -37.42 1.42 13.11
N PRO A 4 -36.88 0.19 13.11
CA PRO A 4 -35.47 -0.06 13.42
C PRO A 4 -34.57 0.59 12.36
N VAL A 5 -33.55 1.31 12.83
CA VAL A 5 -32.45 1.80 11.99
C VAL A 5 -31.67 0.58 11.48
N MET A 6 -31.75 0.33 10.17
CA MET A 6 -30.88 -0.63 9.51
C MET A 6 -29.47 -0.05 9.51
N LEU A 7 -28.55 -0.66 10.27
CA LEU A 7 -27.11 -0.44 10.08
C LEU A 7 -26.79 -0.90 8.66
N GLY A 8 -26.32 0.02 7.83
CA GLY A 8 -25.99 -0.23 6.43
C GLY A 8 -25.11 -1.47 6.29
N GLU A 9 -25.31 -2.17 5.18
CA GLU A 9 -24.44 -3.27 4.73
C GLU A 9 -22.98 -2.82 4.84
N ALA A 10 -22.12 -3.64 5.45
CA ALA A 10 -20.69 -3.31 5.55
C ALA A 10 -20.17 -2.98 4.15
N ALA A 11 -19.48 -1.84 4.03
CA ALA A 11 -18.82 -1.40 2.81
C ALA A 11 -18.16 -2.59 2.13
N LYS A 12 -18.43 -2.80 0.84
CA LYS A 12 -17.69 -3.83 0.08
C LYS A 12 -16.21 -3.49 0.19
N PRO A 13 -15.36 -4.39 0.71
CA PRO A 13 -13.94 -4.11 0.86
C PRO A 13 -13.40 -3.72 -0.51
N GLN A 14 -12.84 -2.51 -0.59
CA GLN A 14 -12.16 -2.07 -1.80
C GLN A 14 -11.00 -3.04 -2.09
N PRO A 15 -10.68 -3.32 -3.36
CA PRO A 15 -9.73 -4.36 -3.68
C PRO A 15 -8.34 -3.99 -3.14
N THR A 16 -7.87 -4.75 -2.16
CA THR A 16 -6.47 -4.77 -1.76
C THR A 16 -5.62 -5.15 -2.97
N LEU A 17 -4.64 -4.32 -3.32
CA LEU A 17 -3.70 -4.62 -4.39
C LEU A 17 -2.43 -5.22 -3.79
N THR A 18 -2.13 -6.48 -4.11
CA THR A 18 -0.85 -7.09 -3.77
C THR A 18 0.07 -7.05 -4.98
N LEU A 19 1.23 -6.43 -4.82
CA LEU A 19 2.30 -6.35 -5.79
C LEU A 19 3.32 -7.45 -5.48
N ASP A 20 3.46 -8.39 -6.41
CA ASP A 20 4.53 -9.38 -6.36
C ASP A 20 5.82 -8.77 -6.92
N LEU A 21 6.79 -8.55 -6.04
CA LEU A 21 8.07 -7.95 -6.41
C LEU A 21 9.17 -9.01 -6.57
N ALA A 22 8.84 -10.31 -6.46
CA ALA A 22 9.79 -11.42 -6.56
C ALA A 22 10.49 -11.48 -7.93
N ALA A 23 9.85 -10.96 -8.98
CA ALA A 23 10.45 -10.87 -10.32
C ALA A 23 11.52 -9.77 -10.45
N SER A 24 11.67 -8.88 -9.46
CA SER A 24 12.69 -7.82 -9.46
C SER A 24 14.06 -8.35 -9.01
N LYS A 25 15.14 -7.63 -9.34
CA LYS A 25 16.52 -7.99 -8.88
C LYS A 25 16.63 -8.08 -7.36
N SER A 26 15.77 -7.35 -6.64
CA SER A 26 15.67 -7.34 -5.18
C SER A 26 14.47 -8.15 -4.68
N GLY A 27 14.05 -9.16 -5.44
CA GLY A 27 12.82 -9.92 -5.20
C GLY A 27 12.75 -10.73 -3.90
N THR A 28 13.77 -10.66 -3.05
CA THR A 28 13.74 -11.23 -1.69
C THR A 28 14.03 -10.17 -0.64
N VAL A 29 13.53 -10.39 0.57
CA VAL A 29 13.77 -9.51 1.74
C VAL A 29 15.25 -9.27 1.97
N GLY A 30 16.08 -10.32 1.89
CA GLY A 30 17.52 -10.21 2.12
C GLY A 30 18.25 -9.42 1.04
N ASN A 31 17.78 -9.45 -0.21
CA ASN A 31 18.36 -8.64 -1.29
C ASN A 31 17.98 -7.17 -1.15
N ALA A 32 16.71 -6.88 -0.80
CA ALA A 32 16.25 -5.52 -0.50
C ALA A 32 17.07 -4.90 0.65
N LEU A 33 17.18 -5.59 1.78
CA LEU A 33 17.95 -5.10 2.93
C LEU A 33 19.44 -4.88 2.64
N ARG A 34 20.06 -5.73 1.80
CA ARG A 34 21.46 -5.55 1.41
C ARG A 34 21.67 -4.40 0.46
N ALA A 35 20.71 -4.12 -0.42
CA ALA A 35 20.76 -2.97 -1.30
C ALA A 35 20.70 -1.67 -0.49
N GLY A 36 19.79 -1.61 0.50
CA GLY A 36 19.47 -0.40 1.25
C GLY A 36 18.85 0.66 0.35
N GLY A 37 18.11 1.62 0.90
CA GLY A 37 17.32 2.59 0.14
C GLY A 37 16.27 1.93 -0.77
N THR A 38 15.60 0.87 -0.29
CA THR A 38 14.59 0.18 -1.09
C THR A 38 13.29 0.97 -1.11
N ASP A 39 12.92 1.45 -2.30
CA ASP A 39 11.74 2.26 -2.51
C ASP A 39 10.70 1.52 -3.37
N VAL A 40 9.42 1.66 -3.02
CA VAL A 40 8.30 1.31 -3.90
C VAL A 40 7.87 2.57 -4.64
N ARG A 41 7.96 2.54 -5.97
CA ARG A 41 7.48 3.63 -6.82
C ARG A 41 6.13 3.26 -7.43
N LEU A 42 5.14 4.12 -7.20
CA LEU A 42 3.79 4.06 -7.77
C LEU A 42 3.67 5.15 -8.82
N VAL A 43 3.47 4.78 -10.09
CA VAL A 43 3.52 5.69 -11.24
C VAL A 43 2.12 5.88 -11.83
N ASP A 44 1.87 7.10 -12.30
CA ASP A 44 0.60 7.52 -12.92
C ASP A 44 -0.60 7.19 -12.02
N VAL A 45 -0.49 7.56 -10.73
CA VAL A 45 -1.57 7.35 -9.77
C VAL A 45 -2.73 8.25 -10.15
N THR A 46 -3.91 7.68 -10.36
CA THR A 46 -5.15 8.41 -10.64
C THR A 46 -6.09 8.28 -9.47
N VAL A 47 -6.86 9.34 -9.21
CA VAL A 47 -7.82 9.36 -8.10
C VAL A 47 -9.09 10.01 -8.59
N GLU A 48 -10.21 9.32 -8.39
CA GLU A 48 -11.55 9.81 -8.63
C GLU A 48 -12.33 9.73 -7.33
N GLY A 49 -12.92 10.84 -6.89
CA GLY A 49 -13.71 10.87 -5.65
C GLY A 49 -13.97 12.29 -5.18
N ALA A 50 -15.09 12.50 -4.49
CA ALA A 50 -15.47 13.81 -3.94
C ALA A 50 -14.91 14.04 -2.52
N SER A 51 -14.33 13.01 -1.91
CA SER A 51 -13.86 12.99 -0.53
C SER A 51 -12.38 12.61 -0.46
N VAL A 52 -11.76 12.84 0.71
CA VAL A 52 -10.38 12.40 0.96
C VAL A 52 -10.31 10.86 0.91
N THR A 53 -9.33 10.35 0.19
CA THR A 53 -9.05 8.91 0.03
C THR A 53 -7.56 8.65 0.09
N GLY A 54 -7.11 7.40 0.05
CA GLY A 54 -5.71 7.05 0.14
C GLY A 54 -5.47 5.56 0.15
N PHE A 55 -4.23 5.18 0.44
CA PHE A 55 -3.89 3.80 0.79
C PHE A 55 -2.88 3.75 1.93
N ARG A 56 -3.01 2.72 2.76
CA ARG A 56 -1.96 2.23 3.65
C ARG A 56 -1.16 1.16 2.92
N ILE A 57 0.13 1.09 3.23
CA ILE A 57 1.10 0.26 2.53
C ILE A 57 1.68 -0.71 3.55
N PHE A 58 1.59 -2.00 3.27
CA PHE A 58 2.13 -3.06 4.10
C PHE A 58 3.07 -3.95 3.32
N VAL A 59 4.21 -4.29 3.90
CA VAL A 59 5.22 -5.17 3.32
C VAL A 59 4.98 -6.60 3.79
N ASN A 60 5.05 -7.58 2.90
CA ASN A 60 4.95 -9.01 3.21
C ASN A 60 3.73 -9.39 4.07
N LYS A 61 2.59 -8.71 3.85
CA LYS A 61 1.33 -8.90 4.58
C LYS A 61 0.15 -8.98 3.59
N PRO A 62 0.00 -10.07 2.83
CA PRO A 62 -1.00 -10.19 1.76
C PRO A 62 -2.46 -10.16 2.27
N ASP A 63 -2.67 -10.41 3.56
CA ASP A 63 -3.94 -10.37 4.26
C ASP A 63 -4.18 -9.03 4.98
N ALA A 64 -3.39 -7.99 4.69
CA ALA A 64 -3.62 -6.66 5.24
C ALA A 64 -4.97 -6.09 4.80
N SER A 65 -5.62 -5.37 5.71
CA SER A 65 -6.93 -4.76 5.52
C SER A 65 -7.01 -3.43 6.27
N GLU A 66 -8.12 -2.70 6.12
CA GLU A 66 -8.34 -1.44 6.84
C GLU A 66 -8.27 -1.60 8.38
N ALA A 67 -8.58 -2.81 8.87
CA ALA A 67 -8.51 -3.17 10.28
C ALA A 67 -7.09 -3.50 10.75
N THR A 68 -6.12 -3.65 9.84
CA THR A 68 -4.71 -3.87 10.21
C THR A 68 -4.15 -2.61 10.88
N PRO A 69 -3.63 -2.71 12.11
CA PRO A 69 -3.08 -1.56 12.85
C PRO A 69 -1.89 -0.94 12.13
N ILE A 70 -1.68 0.37 12.31
CA ILE A 70 -0.53 1.08 11.73
C ILE A 70 0.75 0.83 12.53
N GLU A 71 0.63 0.34 13.76
CA GLU A 71 1.74 -0.05 14.63
C GLU A 71 2.32 -1.43 14.26
N GLU A 72 1.66 -2.15 13.34
CA GLU A 72 2.17 -3.41 12.80
C GLU A 72 3.53 -3.24 12.16
N ALA A 73 4.39 -4.25 12.31
CA ALA A 73 5.77 -4.17 11.83
C ALA A 73 5.85 -3.98 10.31
N SER A 74 4.89 -4.57 9.60
CA SER A 74 4.77 -4.52 8.14
C SER A 74 4.33 -3.17 7.60
N TYR A 75 3.81 -2.26 8.43
CA TYR A 75 3.36 -0.95 7.96
C TYR A 75 4.55 -0.12 7.48
N ALA A 76 4.53 0.26 6.19
CA ALA A 76 5.56 1.10 5.57
C ALA A 76 5.14 2.58 5.49
N GLY A 77 3.85 2.86 5.43
CA GLY A 77 3.35 4.23 5.38
C GLY A 77 1.97 4.35 4.74
N SER A 78 1.57 5.58 4.47
CA SER A 78 0.30 5.88 3.83
C SER A 78 0.43 7.07 2.89
N VAL A 79 -0.32 7.03 1.79
CA VAL A 79 -0.52 8.17 0.90
C VAL A 79 -1.99 8.58 0.99
N ALA A 80 -2.23 9.88 1.09
CA ALA A 80 -3.58 10.45 1.12
C ALA A 80 -3.74 11.45 -0.04
N PHE A 81 -4.93 11.45 -0.62
CA PHE A 81 -5.35 12.26 -1.75
C PHE A 81 -6.52 13.13 -1.32
N PHE A 82 -6.36 14.43 -1.51
CA PHE A 82 -7.44 15.38 -1.33
C PHE A 82 -8.23 15.50 -2.63
N PRO A 83 -9.56 15.68 -2.55
CA PRO A 83 -10.39 15.82 -3.75
C PRO A 83 -9.91 17.01 -4.57
N LEU A 84 -9.58 16.75 -5.84
CA LEU A 84 -9.24 17.80 -6.80
C LEU A 84 -10.51 18.34 -7.44
N PRO A 85 -10.57 19.65 -7.76
CA PRO A 85 -11.72 20.26 -8.41
C PRO A 85 -11.93 19.77 -9.86
N VAL A 86 -10.94 19.09 -10.45
CA VAL A 86 -10.99 18.56 -11.82
C VAL A 86 -10.76 17.05 -11.77
N ALA A 87 -11.77 16.28 -12.16
CA ALA A 87 -11.71 14.81 -12.20
C ALA A 87 -10.76 14.32 -13.30
N GLY A 88 -10.06 13.20 -13.05
CA GLY A 88 -9.28 12.48 -14.05
C GLY A 88 -7.85 12.97 -14.30
N GLN A 89 -7.33 13.92 -13.52
CA GLN A 89 -5.89 14.26 -13.57
C GLN A 89 -5.06 13.27 -12.74
N PRO A 90 -3.88 12.84 -13.23
CA PRO A 90 -2.97 12.02 -12.43
C PRO A 90 -2.54 12.81 -11.19
N SER A 91 -2.70 12.18 -10.03
CA SER A 91 -2.23 12.66 -8.73
C SER A 91 -0.70 12.68 -8.63
N GLY A 92 -0.02 11.94 -9.52
CA GLY A 92 1.43 11.99 -9.69
C GLY A 92 2.10 10.64 -9.49
N THR A 93 3.41 10.69 -9.24
CA THR A 93 4.25 9.54 -8.88
C THR A 93 4.60 9.62 -7.40
N PHE A 94 4.47 8.51 -6.70
CA PHE A 94 4.76 8.41 -5.26
C PHE A 94 5.89 7.42 -5.05
N VAL A 95 6.79 7.75 -4.14
CA VAL A 95 7.95 6.93 -3.77
C VAL A 95 7.85 6.69 -2.27
N ILE A 96 7.90 5.42 -1.87
CA ILE A 96 7.75 5.00 -0.48
C ILE A 96 8.94 4.14 -0.10
N ASP A 97 9.73 4.65 0.85
CA ASP A 97 10.79 3.88 1.49
C ASP A 97 10.18 2.76 2.35
N ILE A 98 10.56 1.52 2.05
CA ILE A 98 10.07 0.33 2.75
C ILE A 98 11.11 -0.29 3.68
N ASP A 99 12.34 0.21 3.71
CA ASP A 99 13.42 -0.34 4.55
C ASP A 99 13.04 -0.36 6.03
N PRO A 100 12.44 0.70 6.62
CA PRO A 100 12.08 0.68 8.04
C PRO A 100 11.07 -0.43 8.38
N ALA A 101 10.17 -0.77 7.45
CA ALA A 101 9.24 -1.87 7.66
C ALA A 101 9.95 -3.23 7.56
N LEU A 102 10.81 -3.41 6.55
CA LEU A 102 11.60 -4.63 6.38
C LEU A 102 12.50 -4.92 7.59
N GLU A 103 13.21 -3.91 8.09
CA GLU A 103 14.04 -4.03 9.29
C GLU A 103 13.22 -4.41 10.53
N ARG A 104 12.05 -3.80 10.71
CA ARG A 104 11.11 -4.15 11.80
C ARG A 104 10.60 -5.58 11.68
N MET A 105 10.28 -6.03 10.47
CA MET A 105 9.76 -7.39 10.26
C MET A 105 10.82 -8.46 10.47
N VAL A 106 12.05 -8.25 9.98
CA VAL A 106 13.17 -9.19 10.20
C VAL A 106 13.57 -9.25 11.67
N SER A 107 13.67 -8.10 12.34
CA SER A 107 14.02 -8.07 13.78
C SER A 107 12.97 -8.73 14.68
N LYS A 108 11.73 -8.87 14.21
CA LYS A 108 10.65 -9.61 14.89
C LYS A 108 10.45 -11.03 14.39
N GLU A 109 11.33 -11.53 13.52
CA GLU A 109 11.26 -12.88 12.93
C GLU A 109 9.93 -13.14 12.18
N MET A 110 9.30 -12.09 11.65
CA MET A 110 8.03 -12.21 10.89
C MET A 110 8.24 -12.63 9.44
N VAL A 111 9.45 -12.39 8.92
CA VAL A 111 9.89 -12.79 7.58
C VAL A 111 11.34 -13.28 7.65
N SER A 112 11.69 -14.19 6.75
CA SER A 112 13.05 -14.64 6.48
C SER A 112 13.69 -13.79 5.38
N ILE A 113 15.03 -13.76 5.35
CA ILE A 113 15.80 -13.12 4.27
C ILE A 113 15.55 -13.76 2.89
N ASP A 114 15.09 -15.01 2.86
CA ASP A 114 14.79 -15.74 1.62
C ASP A 114 13.34 -15.57 1.16
N ASP A 115 12.50 -14.90 1.96
CA ASP A 115 11.10 -14.70 1.62
C ASP A 115 10.97 -13.77 0.41
N PRO A 116 10.01 -14.07 -0.50
CA PRO A 116 9.71 -13.17 -1.61
C PRO A 116 9.18 -11.85 -1.09
N LEU A 117 9.62 -10.75 -1.69
CA LEU A 117 9.14 -9.42 -1.32
C LEU A 117 7.76 -9.16 -1.94
N THR A 118 6.79 -8.79 -1.12
CA THR A 118 5.46 -8.37 -1.59
C THR A 118 5.03 -7.07 -0.92
N VAL A 119 4.22 -6.29 -1.62
CA VAL A 119 3.68 -5.02 -1.09
C VAL A 119 2.18 -5.03 -1.26
N THR A 120 1.47 -4.70 -0.19
CA THR A 120 0.01 -4.73 -0.12
C THR A 120 -0.49 -3.32 0.08
N LEU A 121 -1.24 -2.80 -0.89
CA LEU A 121 -1.90 -1.50 -0.83
C LEU A 121 -3.33 -1.70 -0.35
N VAL A 122 -3.62 -1.17 0.83
CA VAL A 122 -4.94 -1.20 1.44
C VAL A 122 -5.58 0.16 1.26
N PRO A 123 -6.63 0.30 0.43
CA PRO A 123 -7.36 1.55 0.29
C PRO A 123 -7.94 2.04 1.62
N ILE A 124 -8.02 3.36 1.79
CA ILE A 124 -8.62 4.02 2.95
C ILE A 124 -9.44 5.24 2.52
N GLY A 125 -10.41 5.62 3.34
CA GLY A 125 -11.23 6.82 3.13
C GLY A 125 -12.59 6.50 2.52
N ALA A 126 -13.07 7.35 1.63
CA ALA A 126 -14.44 7.26 1.14
C ALA A 126 -14.69 6.07 0.20
N GLU A 127 -15.81 5.39 0.40
CA GLU A 127 -16.19 4.17 -0.34
C GLU A 127 -16.41 4.42 -1.85
N ASP A 128 -16.82 5.63 -2.22
CA ASP A 128 -17.06 6.04 -3.59
C ASP A 128 -15.78 6.40 -4.35
N ALA A 129 -14.66 6.53 -3.64
CA ALA A 129 -13.39 6.88 -4.24
C ALA A 129 -12.76 5.69 -4.98
N ARG A 130 -12.11 5.98 -6.09
CA ARG A 130 -11.37 5.02 -6.92
C ARG A 130 -9.94 5.49 -7.07
N ILE A 131 -9.01 4.60 -6.77
CA ILE A 131 -7.58 4.83 -6.95
C ILE A 131 -7.09 3.88 -8.03
N GLY A 132 -6.49 4.44 -9.07
CA GLY A 132 -5.83 3.72 -10.16
C GLY A 132 -4.33 3.91 -10.11
N LEU A 133 -3.61 2.97 -10.73
CA LEU A 133 -2.16 3.01 -10.89
C LEU A 133 -1.83 2.61 -12.33
N GLY A 134 -0.94 3.36 -12.99
CA GLY A 134 -0.43 2.97 -14.31
C GLY A 134 0.58 1.83 -14.18
N SER A 135 1.53 1.97 -13.27
CA SER A 135 2.49 0.91 -12.95
C SER A 135 3.03 1.02 -11.52
N SER A 136 3.70 -0.03 -11.08
CA SER A 136 4.42 -0.07 -9.80
C SER A 136 5.75 -0.78 -9.99
N GLU A 137 6.79 -0.29 -9.34
CA GLU A 137 8.10 -0.92 -9.39
C GLU A 137 8.85 -0.79 -8.06
N LEU A 138 9.80 -1.70 -7.88
CA LEU A 138 10.79 -1.62 -6.82
C LEU A 138 12.02 -0.89 -7.35
N VAL A 139 12.45 0.14 -6.63
CA VAL A 139 13.64 0.93 -6.92
C VAL A 139 14.66 0.67 -5.83
N THR A 140 15.91 0.40 -6.21
CA THR A 140 17.03 0.28 -5.29
C THR A 140 18.20 1.15 -5.77
N PRO A 141 19.02 1.72 -4.88
CA PRO A 141 20.14 2.57 -5.26
C PRO A 141 21.14 1.77 -6.11
N GLY A 142 21.45 2.27 -7.31
CA GLY A 142 22.37 1.63 -8.26
C GLY A 142 21.71 0.78 -9.35
N GLY A 143 20.37 0.79 -9.44
CA GLY A 143 19.59 0.22 -10.55
C GLY A 143 19.17 1.24 -11.59
#